data_AF-A0A970ZMQ0-F1
#
_entry.id   AF-A0A970ZMQ0-F1
#
_cell.length_a   1.000
_cell.length_b   1.000
_cell.length_c   1.000
_cell.angle_alpha   90.00
_cell.angle_beta   90.00
_cell.angle_gamma   90.00
#
_symmetry.space_group_name_H-M   'P 1'
#
loop_
_entity.id
_entity.type
_entity.pdbx_description
1 polymer ?
#
loop_
_entity_poly.entity_id
_entity_poly.type
_entity_poly.pdbx_seq_one_letter_code
_entity_poly.pdbx_strand_id
1 'polypeptide(L)' 'MKKVAEKENGRRRTPAARALSDRLYNALTESSPDGIIVHQQGILVHANSRALNLFGAVSLAQLQSR' A
#
# COMPACT_ATOMS: atom_id res chain seq x y z
N MET A 1 26.95 11.87 -7.47
CA MET A 1 26.51 10.97 -6.38
C MET A 1 25.44 11.67 -5.53
N LYS A 2 24.28 11.02 -5.40
CA LYS A 2 23.27 11.05 -4.31
C LYS A 2 22.73 12.41 -3.81
N LYS A 3 21.44 12.66 -4.04
CA LYS A 3 20.48 12.95 -2.95
C LYS A 3 19.04 12.88 -3.45
N VAL A 4 18.47 11.67 -3.35
CA VAL A 4 17.03 11.44 -3.41
C VAL A 4 16.38 12.14 -2.22
N ALA A 5 15.38 12.96 -2.52
CA ALA A 5 14.55 13.69 -1.57
C ALA A 5 13.59 12.72 -0.86
N GLU A 6 14.13 12.03 0.14
CA GLU A 6 13.36 11.24 1.11
C GLU A 6 13.21 12.12 2.35
N LYS A 7 12.25 13.05 2.34
CA LYS A 7 11.94 13.87 3.51
C LYS A 7 10.62 13.47 4.12
N GLU A 8 10.76 12.79 5.25
CA GLU A 8 9.97 12.97 6.46
C GLU A 8 8.48 12.58 6.42
N ASN A 9 8.20 11.31 6.72
CA ASN A 9 7.04 11.01 7.56
C ASN A 9 7.36 9.90 8.56
N GLY A 10 7.50 10.28 9.84
CA GLY A 10 7.29 9.36 10.97
C GLY A 10 8.52 8.62 11.50
N ARG A 11 9.33 9.32 12.31
CA ARG A 11 10.09 8.86 13.49
C ARG A 11 10.19 7.34 13.66
N ARG A 12 11.40 6.77 13.56
CA ARG A 12 11.86 5.43 14.00
C ARG A 12 10.84 4.66 14.86
N ARG A 13 9.79 4.12 14.23
CA ARG A 13 8.82 3.24 14.89
C ARG A 13 9.47 1.88 14.98
N THR A 14 9.40 1.26 16.16
CA THR A 14 9.83 -0.13 16.33
C THR A 14 9.11 -1.02 15.30
N PRO A 15 9.66 -2.18 14.91
CA PRO A 15 9.03 -3.07 13.93
C PRO A 15 7.56 -3.38 14.24
N ALA A 16 7.23 -3.51 15.53
CA ALA A 16 5.87 -3.72 16.02
C ALA A 16 4.92 -2.53 15.71
N ALA A 17 5.37 -1.29 15.90
CA ALA A 17 4.57 -0.11 15.61
C ALA A 17 4.35 0.09 14.10
N ARG A 18 5.27 -0.39 13.26
CA ARG A 18 5.08 -0.42 11.80
C ARG A 18 4.04 -1.47 11.39
N ALA A 19 4.18 -2.70 11.86
CA ALA A 19 3.25 -3.80 11.56
C ALA A 19 1.81 -3.50 12.02
N LEU A 20 1.64 -2.84 13.17
CA LEU A 20 0.34 -2.41 13.65
C LEU A 20 -0.26 -1.34 12.74
N SER A 21 0.54 -0.36 12.33
CA SER A 21 0.09 0.69 11.41
C SER A 21 -0.35 0.09 10.08
N ASP A 22 0.42 -0.85 9.53
CA ASP A 22 0.09 -1.52 8.26
C ASP A 22 -1.22 -2.31 8.36
N ARG A 23 -1.45 -3.03 9.47
CA ARG A 23 -2.71 -3.73 9.71
C ARG A 23 -3.91 -2.80 9.82
N LEU A 24 -3.76 -1.67 10.53
CA LEU A 24 -4.82 -0.68 10.68
C LEU A 24 -5.15 -0.01 9.34
N TYR A 25 -4.13 0.33 8.55
CA TYR A 25 -4.32 0.88 7.21
C TYR A 25 -5.05 -0.11 6.30
N ASN A 26 -4.65 -1.39 6.32
CA ASN A 26 -5.35 -2.41 5.55
C ASN A 26 -6.82 -2.49 5.95
N ALA A 27 -7.12 -2.61 7.25
CA ALA A 27 -8.49 -2.70 7.74
C ALA A 27 -9.35 -1.48 7.37
N LEU A 28 -8.78 -0.27 7.43
CA LEU A 28 -9.49 0.96 7.05
C LEU A 28 -9.83 0.98 5.56
N THR A 29 -8.84 0.68 4.70
CA THR A 29 -9.03 0.72 3.24
C THR A 29 -9.97 -0.35 2.71
N GLU A 30 -10.08 -1.48 3.41
CA GLU A 30 -10.90 -2.61 3.00
C GLU A 30 -12.41 -2.33 3.11
N SER A 31 -12.81 -1.45 4.02
CA SER A 31 -14.21 -1.01 4.17
C SER A 31 -14.66 0.02 3.13
N SER A 32 -13.73 0.53 2.31
CA SER A 32 -14.01 1.58 1.33
C SER A 32 -14.84 1.04 0.15
N PRO A 33 -15.90 1.76 -0.28
CA PRO A 33 -16.64 1.42 -1.50
C PRO A 33 -15.83 1.70 -2.78
N ASP A 34 -14.78 2.51 -2.68
CA ASP A 34 -13.86 2.85 -3.78
C ASP A 34 -12.63 1.93 -3.81
N GLY A 35 -12.14 1.66 -5.03
CA GLY A 35 -10.90 0.94 -5.23
C GLY A 35 -9.68 1.79 -4.86
N ILE A 36 -8.87 1.31 -3.91
CA ILE A 36 -7.68 2.00 -3.43
C ILE A 36 -6.44 1.19 -3.83
N ILE A 37 -5.51 1.84 -4.52
CA ILE A 37 -4.18 1.32 -4.83
C ILE A 37 -3.15 2.29 -4.27
N VAL A 38 -2.14 1.77 -3.59
CA VAL A 38 -1.00 2.55 -3.11
C VAL A 38 0.24 2.07 -3.86
N HIS A 39 0.97 3.02 -4.43
CA HIS A 39 2.26 2.76 -5.04
C HIS A 39 3.36 3.54 -4.33
N GLN A 40 4.55 2.95 -4.26
CA GLN A 40 5.75 3.62 -3.78
C GLN A 40 6.84 3.44 -4.84
N GLN A 41 7.40 4.55 -5.31
CA GLN A 41 8.47 4.55 -6.32
C GLN A 41 8.09 3.76 -7.59
N GLY A 42 6.82 3.85 -8.02
CA GLY A 42 6.30 3.15 -9.18
C GLY A 42 5.93 1.68 -8.95
N ILE A 43 6.17 1.14 -7.76
CA ILE A 43 5.83 -0.25 -7.40
C ILE A 43 4.53 -0.24 -6.58
N LEU A 44 3.56 -1.06 -6.97
CA LEU A 44 2.34 -1.23 -6.18
C LEU A 44 2.69 -1.91 -4.84
N VAL A 45 2.33 -1.30 -3.72
CA VAL A 45 2.61 -1.82 -2.37
C VAL A 45 1.33 -2.26 -1.65
N HIS A 46 0.16 -1.82 -2.12
CA HIS A 46 -1.13 -2.21 -1.57
C HIS A 46 -2.26 -2.06 -2.59
N ALA A 47 -3.26 -2.93 -2.49
CA ALA A 47 -4.54 -2.79 -3.17
C ALA A 47 -5.64 -3.43 -2.30
N ASN A 48 -6.74 -2.69 -2.05
CA ASN A 48 -7.90 -3.25 -1.35
C ASN A 48 -8.71 -4.22 -2.26
N SER A 49 -9.60 -5.02 -1.68
CA SER A 49 -10.41 -5.96 -2.50
C SER A 49 -11.24 -5.25 -3.56
N ARG A 50 -11.73 -4.04 -3.28
CA ARG A 50 -12.49 -3.26 -4.26
C ARG A 50 -11.67 -2.94 -5.50
N ALA A 51 -10.41 -2.55 -5.34
CA ALA A 51 -9.49 -2.34 -6.45
C ALA A 51 -9.24 -3.66 -7.20
N LEU A 52 -8.91 -4.74 -6.49
CA LEU A 52 -8.71 -6.06 -7.10
C LEU A 52 -9.91 -6.47 -7.96
N ASN A 53 -11.13 -6.31 -7.44
CA ASN A 53 -12.37 -6.60 -8.16
C ASN A 53 -12.56 -5.71 -9.40
N LEU A 54 -12.29 -4.41 -9.30
CA LEU A 54 -12.41 -3.47 -10.44
C LEU A 54 -11.46 -3.83 -11.58
N PHE A 55 -10.24 -4.28 -11.24
CA PHE A 55 -9.24 -4.68 -12.22
C PHE A 55 -9.32 -6.16 -12.60
N GLY A 56 -10.26 -6.93 -12.03
CA GLY A 56 -10.39 -8.38 -12.27
C GLY A 56 -9.14 -9.17 -11.85
N ALA A 57 -8.49 -8.75 -10.78
CA ALA A 57 -7.32 -9.40 -10.20
C ALA A 57 -7.69 -10.11 -8.90
N VAL A 58 -6.94 -11.15 -8.55
CA VAL A 58 -7.08 -11.87 -7.27
C VAL A 58 -5.97 -11.52 -6.28
N SER A 59 -4.96 -10.77 -6.72
CA SER A 59 -3.85 -10.33 -5.87
C SER A 59 -3.14 -9.10 -6.42
N LEU A 60 -2.41 -8.41 -5.54
CA LEU A 60 -1.54 -7.29 -5.88
C LEU A 60 -0.45 -7.69 -6.89
N ALA A 61 0.12 -8.90 -6.74
CA ALA A 61 1.16 -9.41 -7.63
C ALA A 61 0.66 -9.54 -9.08
N GLN A 62 -0.60 -9.96 -9.26
CA GLN A 62 -1.21 -10.06 -10.58
C GLN A 62 -1.43 -8.68 -11.23
N LEU A 63 -1.68 -7.64 -10.44
CA LEU A 63 -1.78 -6.27 -10.95
C LEU A 63 -0.43 -5.73 -11.44
N GLN A 64 0.66 -6.14 -10.79
CA GLN A 64 2.01 -5.72 -11.18
C GLN A 64 2.51 -6.40 -12.46
N SER A 65 1.96 -7.57 -12.81
CA SER A 65 2.40 -8.38 -13.96
C SER A 65 1.63 -8.12 -15.26
N ARG A 66 0.77 -7.09 -15.29
CA ARG A 66 -0.02 -6.69 -16.47
C ARG A 66 0.59 -5.46 -17.13
#